data_AF-A0A255GLU3-F1
#
_entry.id   AF-A0A255GLU3-F1
#
_cell.length_a   1.000
_cell.length_b   1.000
_cell.length_c   1.000
_cell.angle_alpha   90.00
_cell.angle_beta   90.00
_cell.angle_gamma   90.00
#
_symmetry.space_group_name_H-M   'P 1'
#
loop_
_entity.id
_entity.type
_entity.pdbx_description
1 polymer ?
#
loop_
_entity_poly.entity_id
_entity_poly.type
_entity_poly.pdbx_seq_one_letter_code
_entity_poly.pdbx_strand_id
1 'polypeptide(L)'
;MDLSPLESASAELAAYLSEVTHGDLGTAVGRDGGSIADLLVRIIERNLHVTASLAGTVDPAPVDRATLLAPADTWGTGYELAYRRAAADAQAALTAAPADARAEEAYAALLRATEAETGRLRATLELG
;
A
#
# COMPACT_ATOMS: atom_id res chain seq x y z
N MET A 1 1.44 18.42 10.62
CA MET A 1 2.02 17.13 11.03
C MET A 1 3.23 16.85 10.16
N ASP A 2 4.29 16.25 10.70
CA ASP A 2 5.43 15.79 9.90
C ASP A 2 5.12 14.43 9.28
N LEU A 3 5.14 14.34 7.96
CA LEU A 3 4.85 13.10 7.20
C LEU A 3 6.12 12.36 6.76
N SER A 4 7.32 12.89 7.04
CA SER A 4 8.59 12.31 6.58
C SER A 4 8.78 10.84 7.00
N PRO A 5 8.32 10.36 8.18
CA PRO A 5 8.42 8.94 8.51
C PRO A 5 7.53 8.07 7.60
N LEU A 6 6.31 8.54 7.31
CA LEU A 6 5.39 7.84 6.41
C LEU A 6 5.89 7.85 4.96
N GLU A 7 6.46 8.95 4.51
CA GLU A 7 7.10 9.05 3.19
C GLU A 7 8.24 8.06 3.04
N SER A 8 9.14 7.98 4.03
CA SER A 8 10.24 7.02 4.03
C SER A 8 9.74 5.57 4.06
N ALA A 9 8.79 5.25 4.94
CA ALA A 9 8.23 3.91 5.04
C ALA A 9 7.52 3.49 3.74
N SER A 10 6.82 4.43 3.09
CA SER A 10 6.15 4.17 1.81
C SER A 10 7.15 3.98 0.67
N ALA A 11 8.24 4.74 0.66
CA ALA A 11 9.31 4.57 -0.32
C ALA A 11 9.99 3.20 -0.17
N GLU A 12 10.22 2.74 1.06
CA GLU A 12 10.79 1.42 1.33
C GLU A 12 9.85 0.31 0.88
N LEU A 13 8.55 0.37 1.24
CA LEU A 13 7.57 -0.62 0.77
C LEU A 13 7.52 -0.65 -0.77
N ALA A 14 7.50 0.51 -1.41
CA ALA A 14 7.50 0.60 -2.87
C ALA A 14 8.76 0.02 -3.53
N ALA A 15 9.91 0.03 -2.84
CA ALA A 15 11.13 -0.60 -3.31
C ALA A 15 11.05 -2.13 -3.25
N TYR A 16 10.49 -2.71 -2.18
CA TYR A 16 10.25 -4.16 -2.17
C TYR A 16 9.19 -4.58 -3.20
N LEU A 17 8.16 -3.76 -3.40
CA LEU A 17 7.12 -4.04 -4.40
C LEU A 17 7.64 -3.97 -5.84
N SER A 18 8.68 -3.16 -6.14
CA SER A 18 9.26 -3.14 -7.48
C SER A 18 10.04 -4.42 -7.82
N GLU A 19 10.46 -5.18 -6.81
CA GLU A 19 11.12 -6.48 -7.00
C GLU A 19 10.12 -7.63 -7.17
N VAL A 20 8.83 -7.39 -6.90
CA VAL A 20 7.78 -8.42 -7.05
C VAL A 20 7.56 -8.71 -8.53
N THR A 21 7.77 -9.95 -8.93
CA THR A 21 7.44 -10.44 -10.27
C THR A 21 6.04 -11.01 -10.32
N HIS A 22 5.52 -11.23 -11.53
CA HIS A 22 4.23 -11.90 -11.71
C HIS A 22 4.21 -13.32 -11.08
N GLY A 23 5.35 -14.02 -11.05
CA GLY A 23 5.47 -15.34 -10.43
C GLY A 23 5.29 -15.31 -8.91
N ASP A 24 5.61 -14.20 -8.27
CA ASP A 24 5.57 -14.05 -6.81
C ASP A 24 4.16 -13.74 -6.29
N LEU A 25 3.24 -13.31 -7.16
CA LEU A 25 1.88 -12.90 -6.76
C LEU A 25 1.10 -14.00 -6.01
N GLY A 26 1.40 -15.26 -6.30
CA GLY A 26 0.82 -16.43 -5.63
C GLY A 26 1.50 -16.82 -4.32
N THR A 27 2.69 -16.25 -4.02
CA THR A 27 3.46 -16.56 -2.82
C THR A 27 2.72 -16.12 -1.57
N ALA A 28 2.61 -17.01 -0.59
CA ALA A 28 1.96 -16.72 0.68
C ALA A 28 2.78 -15.72 1.49
N VAL A 29 2.11 -14.71 2.05
CA VAL A 29 2.70 -13.68 2.91
C VAL A 29 2.30 -13.93 4.36
N GLY A 30 3.30 -14.22 5.19
CA GLY A 30 3.10 -14.51 6.61
C GLY A 30 2.31 -15.80 6.86
N ARG A 31 1.79 -15.96 8.09
CA ARG A 31 1.09 -17.19 8.51
C ARG A 31 -0.43 -17.16 8.28
N ASP A 32 -0.97 -16.01 7.92
CA ASP A 32 -2.41 -15.76 7.88
C ASP A 32 -3.05 -16.18 6.54
N GLY A 33 -2.26 -16.71 5.60
CA GLY A 33 -2.75 -17.39 4.40
C GLY A 33 -3.07 -16.50 3.18
N GLY A 34 -2.86 -15.18 3.26
CA GLY A 34 -2.99 -14.29 2.10
C GLY A 34 -1.73 -14.28 1.22
N SER A 35 -1.87 -14.10 -0.08
CA SER A 35 -0.74 -14.00 -1.02
C SER A 35 -0.19 -12.58 -1.17
N ILE A 36 0.93 -12.42 -1.89
CA ILE A 36 1.48 -11.09 -2.23
C ILE A 36 0.44 -10.25 -3.00
N ALA A 37 -0.32 -10.88 -3.89
CA ALA A 37 -1.44 -10.23 -4.56
C ALA A 37 -2.56 -9.77 -3.60
N ASP A 38 -2.88 -10.55 -2.57
CA ASP A 38 -3.86 -10.13 -1.54
C ASP A 38 -3.33 -8.95 -0.72
N LEU A 39 -2.03 -8.97 -0.40
CA LEU A 39 -1.35 -7.85 0.26
C LEU A 39 -1.46 -6.58 -0.61
N LEU A 40 -1.11 -6.65 -1.90
CA LEU A 40 -1.17 -5.53 -2.84
C LEU A 40 -2.56 -4.89 -2.93
N VAL A 41 -3.61 -5.70 -3.07
CA VAL A 41 -5.00 -5.20 -3.07
C VAL A 41 -5.30 -4.49 -1.76
N ARG A 42 -5.00 -5.13 -0.63
CA ARG A 42 -5.30 -4.60 0.71
C ARG A 42 -4.58 -3.27 0.98
N ILE A 43 -3.31 -3.13 0.61
CA ILE A 43 -2.56 -1.89 0.87
C ILE A 43 -3.13 -0.72 0.04
N ILE A 44 -3.52 -0.98 -1.20
CA ILE A 44 -4.10 0.04 -2.08
C ILE A 44 -5.49 0.44 -1.57
N GLU A 45 -6.35 -0.52 -1.27
CA GLU A 45 -7.69 -0.26 -0.73
C GLU A 45 -7.63 0.54 0.56
N ARG A 46 -6.70 0.20 1.47
CA ARG A 46 -6.48 0.95 2.71
C ARG A 46 -6.14 2.41 2.42
N ASN A 47 -5.18 2.68 1.54
CA ASN A 47 -4.79 4.04 1.20
C ASN A 47 -5.96 4.82 0.58
N LEU A 48 -6.71 4.21 -0.33
CA LEU A 48 -7.89 4.83 -0.94
C LEU A 48 -8.99 5.14 0.10
N HIS A 49 -9.24 4.25 1.06
CA HIS A 49 -10.21 4.49 2.14
C HIS A 49 -9.75 5.62 3.06
N VAL A 50 -8.47 5.70 3.42
CA VAL A 50 -7.96 6.82 4.22
C VAL A 50 -8.12 8.14 3.46
N THR A 51 -7.79 8.17 2.18
CA THR A 51 -7.99 9.34 1.32
C THR A 51 -9.45 9.78 1.32
N ALA A 52 -10.39 8.85 1.06
CA ALA A 52 -11.82 9.17 1.02
C ALA A 52 -12.34 9.65 2.37
N SER A 53 -11.93 8.99 3.45
CA SER A 53 -12.26 9.34 4.83
C SER A 53 -11.82 10.77 5.16
N LEU A 54 -10.55 11.11 4.90
CA LEU A 54 -10.01 12.45 5.19
C LEU A 54 -10.60 13.54 4.29
N ALA A 55 -10.90 13.22 3.02
CA ALA A 55 -11.55 14.13 2.09
C ALA A 55 -13.06 14.30 2.34
N GLY A 56 -13.66 13.48 3.22
CA GLY A 56 -15.11 13.48 3.46
C GLY A 56 -15.91 13.01 2.24
N THR A 57 -15.33 12.16 1.39
CA THR A 57 -15.99 11.62 0.20
C THR A 57 -16.54 10.23 0.46
N VAL A 58 -17.32 9.72 -0.49
CA VAL A 58 -17.82 8.34 -0.46
C VAL A 58 -16.65 7.37 -0.52
N ASP A 59 -16.78 6.23 0.17
CA ASP A 59 -15.80 5.16 0.12
C ASP A 59 -15.57 4.69 -1.33
N PRO A 60 -14.31 4.42 -1.69
CA PRO A 60 -13.95 3.97 -3.03
C PRO A 60 -14.56 2.59 -3.31
N ALA A 61 -14.85 2.32 -4.58
CA ALA A 61 -15.19 0.97 -5.00
C ALA A 61 -14.03 0.00 -4.70
N PRO A 62 -14.30 -1.29 -4.40
CA PRO A 62 -13.27 -2.30 -4.23
C PRO A 62 -12.32 -2.33 -5.42
N VAL A 63 -11.04 -2.59 -5.16
CA VAL A 63 -10.03 -2.66 -6.22
C VAL A 63 -10.27 -3.91 -7.04
N ASP A 64 -10.45 -3.75 -8.35
CA ASP A 64 -10.51 -4.89 -9.25
C ASP A 64 -9.12 -5.55 -9.35
N ARG A 65 -8.99 -6.67 -8.62
CA ARG A 65 -7.79 -7.48 -8.57
C ARG A 65 -7.30 -7.89 -9.97
N ALA A 66 -8.21 -8.25 -10.88
CA ALA A 66 -7.81 -8.72 -12.21
C ALA A 66 -7.14 -7.59 -13.00
N THR A 67 -7.69 -6.39 -12.93
CA THR A 67 -7.12 -5.19 -13.55
C THR A 67 -5.80 -4.78 -12.89
N LEU A 68 -5.73 -4.80 -11.55
CA LEU A 68 -4.53 -4.43 -10.81
C LEU A 68 -3.33 -5.35 -11.12
N LEU A 69 -3.59 -6.65 -11.21
CA LEU A 69 -2.56 -7.68 -11.35
C LEU A 69 -2.35 -8.12 -12.81
N ALA A 70 -3.01 -7.45 -13.75
CA ALA A 70 -2.65 -7.58 -15.15
C ALA A 70 -1.16 -7.21 -15.30
N PRO A 71 -0.35 -8.00 -16.02
CA PRO A 71 1.06 -7.69 -16.24
C PRO A 71 1.21 -6.25 -16.73
N ALA A 72 1.88 -5.38 -15.96
CA ALA A 72 1.98 -3.97 -16.33
C ALA A 72 2.94 -3.76 -17.52
N ASP A 73 3.84 -4.71 -17.75
CA ASP A 73 4.73 -4.76 -18.91
C ASP A 73 5.03 -6.20 -19.36
N THR A 74 5.81 -6.32 -20.43
CA THR A 74 6.23 -7.60 -21.03
C THR A 74 7.02 -8.49 -20.06
N TRP A 75 7.55 -7.92 -18.96
CA TRP A 75 8.33 -8.61 -17.95
C TRP A 75 7.51 -8.97 -16.71
N GLY A 76 6.24 -8.57 -16.64
CA GLY A 76 5.34 -8.87 -15.53
C GLY A 76 5.67 -8.09 -14.25
N THR A 77 6.19 -6.86 -14.38
CA THR A 77 6.58 -5.97 -13.27
C THR A 77 5.63 -4.77 -13.16
N GLY A 78 5.92 -3.79 -12.29
CA GLY A 78 5.21 -2.49 -12.24
C GLY A 78 4.06 -2.39 -11.23
N TYR A 79 3.88 -3.38 -10.36
CA TYR A 79 2.81 -3.39 -9.35
C TYR A 79 2.99 -2.29 -8.30
N GLU A 80 4.21 -1.80 -8.08
CA GLU A 80 4.50 -0.71 -7.16
C GLU A 80 3.88 0.63 -7.62
N LEU A 81 3.61 0.81 -8.92
CA LEU A 81 3.07 2.07 -9.45
C LEU A 81 1.69 2.39 -8.88
N ALA A 82 0.81 1.39 -8.83
CA ALA A 82 -0.53 1.54 -8.27
C ALA A 82 -0.46 1.87 -6.76
N TYR A 83 0.44 1.20 -6.04
CA TYR A 83 0.71 1.51 -4.63
C TYR A 83 1.25 2.93 -4.45
N ARG A 84 2.28 3.35 -5.21
CA ARG A 84 2.89 4.69 -5.13
C ARG A 84 1.84 5.77 -5.34
N ARG A 85 0.94 5.59 -6.30
CA ARG A 85 -0.15 6.53 -6.55
C ARG A 85 -1.10 6.62 -5.36
N ALA A 86 -1.58 5.49 -4.85
CA ALA A 86 -2.48 5.47 -3.71
C ALA A 86 -1.82 6.05 -2.43
N ALA A 87 -0.53 5.78 -2.22
CA ALA A 87 0.24 6.34 -1.10
C ALA A 87 0.38 7.86 -1.21
N ALA A 88 0.69 8.37 -2.40
CA ALA A 88 0.77 9.80 -2.65
C ALA A 88 -0.58 10.51 -2.43
N ASP A 89 -1.69 9.90 -2.87
CA ASP A 89 -3.04 10.43 -2.64
C ASP A 89 -3.37 10.49 -1.13
N ALA A 90 -3.02 9.45 -0.37
CA ALA A 90 -3.22 9.42 1.08
C ALA A 90 -2.35 10.46 1.83
N GLN A 91 -1.09 10.61 1.43
CA GLN A 91 -0.19 11.64 1.98
C GLN A 91 -0.68 13.07 1.66
N ALA A 92 -1.19 13.28 0.45
CA ALA A 92 -1.81 14.56 0.07
C ALA A 92 -3.07 14.84 0.89
N ALA A 93 -3.91 13.82 1.13
CA ALA A 93 -5.10 13.96 1.98
C ALA A 93 -4.73 14.28 3.43
N LEU A 94 -3.70 13.63 3.99
CA LEU A 94 -3.17 13.95 5.32
C LEU A 94 -2.60 15.38 5.41
N THR A 95 -1.95 15.84 4.34
CA THR A 95 -1.42 17.21 4.26
C THR A 95 -2.54 18.26 4.24
N ALA A 96 -3.64 17.96 3.55
CA ALA A 96 -4.80 18.85 3.44
C ALA A 96 -5.74 18.78 4.65
N ALA A 97 -5.72 17.69 5.41
CA ALA A 97 -6.60 17.48 6.56
C ALA A 97 -6.29 18.48 7.69
N PRO A 98 -7.31 18.91 8.46
CA PRO A 98 -7.08 19.67 9.69
C PRO A 98 -6.23 18.83 10.66
N ALA A 99 -5.35 19.48 11.41
CA ALA A 99 -4.54 18.84 12.44
C ALA A 99 -5.42 18.50 13.66
N ASP A 100 -6.20 17.43 13.54
CA ASP A 100 -7.09 16.91 14.56
C ASP A 100 -6.81 15.43 14.85
N ALA A 101 -7.51 14.90 15.86
CA ALA A 101 -7.34 13.52 16.30
C ALA A 101 -7.61 12.49 15.19
N ARG A 102 -8.47 12.80 14.22
CA ARG A 102 -8.79 11.90 13.11
C ARG A 102 -7.61 11.82 12.14
N ALA A 103 -7.03 12.95 11.76
CA ALA A 103 -5.85 12.97 10.91
C ALA A 103 -4.64 12.31 11.59
N GLU A 104 -4.46 12.54 12.91
CA GLU A 104 -3.43 11.89 13.72
C GLU A 104 -3.58 10.37 13.79
N GLU A 105 -4.81 9.88 14.01
CA GLU A 105 -5.10 8.45 14.03
C GLU A 105 -4.88 7.81 12.66
N ALA A 106 -5.34 8.46 11.58
CA ALA A 106 -5.16 7.98 10.22
C ALA A 106 -3.68 7.89 9.84
N TYR A 107 -2.88 8.91 10.15
CA TYR A 107 -1.43 8.90 9.97
C TYR A 107 -0.77 7.75 10.72
N ALA A 108 -1.05 7.63 12.02
CA ALA A 108 -0.43 6.62 12.86
C ALA A 108 -0.82 5.19 12.43
N ALA A 109 -2.05 4.99 11.97
CA ALA A 109 -2.52 3.73 11.42
C ALA A 109 -1.84 3.38 10.09
N LEU A 110 -1.70 4.35 9.18
CA LEU A 110 -1.00 4.15 7.91
C LEU A 110 0.48 3.82 8.13
N LEU A 111 1.18 4.57 8.98
CA LEU A 111 2.59 4.33 9.25
C LEU A 111 2.83 2.90 9.78
N ARG A 112 2.09 2.50 10.83
CA ARG A 112 2.20 1.15 11.40
C ARG A 112 1.86 0.05 10.39
N ALA A 113 0.85 0.29 9.55
CA ALA A 113 0.47 -0.68 8.53
C ALA A 113 1.57 -0.85 7.48
N THR A 114 2.09 0.27 6.95
CA THR A 114 3.17 0.27 5.96
C THR A 114 4.41 -0.44 6.48
N GLU A 115 4.87 -0.13 7.69
CA GLU A 115 6.03 -0.80 8.31
C GLU A 115 5.82 -2.31 8.48
N ALA A 116 4.63 -2.72 8.96
CA ALA A 116 4.29 -4.13 9.12
C ALA A 116 4.17 -4.88 7.78
N GLU A 117 3.80 -4.18 6.72
CA GLU A 117 3.67 -4.75 5.37
C GLU A 117 5.03 -4.86 4.68
N THR A 118 5.90 -3.86 4.86
CA THR A 118 7.31 -3.93 4.48
C THR A 118 8.00 -5.11 5.14
N GLY A 119 7.86 -5.26 6.47
CA GLY A 119 8.47 -6.38 7.20
C GLY A 119 7.99 -7.75 6.72
N ARG A 120 6.70 -7.87 6.39
CA ARG A 120 6.12 -9.10 5.85
C ARG A 120 6.62 -9.41 4.44
N LEU A 121 6.66 -8.41 3.55
CA LEU A 121 7.11 -8.59 2.19
C LEU A 121 8.61 -8.92 2.15
N ARG A 122 9.43 -8.20 2.93
CA ARG A 122 10.85 -8.47 3.12
C ARG A 122 11.09 -9.92 3.55
N ALA A 123 10.42 -10.38 4.61
CA ALA A 123 10.58 -11.75 5.09
C ALA A 123 10.12 -12.80 4.06
N THR A 124 9.19 -12.45 3.18
CA THR A 124 8.70 -13.35 2.12
C THR A 124 9.72 -13.44 0.97
N LEU A 125 10.28 -12.31 0.54
CA LEU A 125 11.23 -12.24 -0.58
C LEU A 125 12.64 -12.73 -0.19
N GLU A 126 13.07 -12.56 1.07
CA GLU A 126 14.36 -13.08 1.57
C GLU A 126 14.36 -14.62 1.79
N LEU A 127 13.19 -15.28 1.74
CA LEU A 127 13.04 -16.74 1.91
C LEU A 127 12.73 -17.47 0.59
N GLY A 128 12.79 -16.78 -0.55
CA GLY A 128 12.61 -17.33 -1.90
C GLY A 128 13.89 -17.89 -2.51
#